data_AF-A0A838RCZ6-F1
#
_entry.id   AF-A0A838RCZ6-F1
#
_cell.length_a   1.000
_cell.length_b   1.000
_cell.length_c   1.000
_cell.angle_alpha   90.00
_cell.angle_beta   90.00
_cell.angle_gamma   90.00
#
_symmetry.space_group_name_H-M   'P 1'
#
loop_
_entity.id
_entity.type
_entity.pdbx_description
1 polymer ?
#
loop_
_entity_poly.entity_id
_entity_poly.type
_entity_poly.pdbx_seq_one_letter_code
_entity_poly.pdbx_strand_id
1 'polypeptide(L)'
;MERELVVIAGDDIGREVVPLAVRGLRAVLPDARTIDAEAGYDHAWRTGQSIEQPTLELVQQARSVLMGPEREFPEGVASALLQLTRAFD
;
A
#
# COMPACT_ATOMS: atom_id res chain seq x y z
N MET A 1 6.79 0.43 21.88
CA MET A 1 7.29 0.05 20.54
C MET A 1 6.62 0.99 19.57
N GLU A 2 7.40 1.73 18.77
CA GLU A 2 6.84 2.50 17.66
C GLU A 2 6.13 1.52 16.70
N ARG A 3 4.93 1.87 16.25
CA ARG A 3 4.15 1.04 15.32
C ARG A 3 4.30 1.63 13.94
N GLU A 4 4.90 0.88 13.03
CA GLU A 4 5.07 1.30 11.64
C GLU A 4 3.86 0.86 10.83
N LEU A 5 3.31 1.79 10.05
CA LEU A 5 2.22 1.57 9.11
C LEU A 5 2.67 1.95 7.71
N VAL A 6 2.76 0.97 6.82
CA VAL A 6 2.98 1.27 5.40
C VAL A 6 1.69 1.81 4.81
N VAL A 7 1.78 2.93 4.10
CA VAL A 7 0.64 3.58 3.47
C VAL A 7 0.83 3.51 1.95
N ILE A 8 -0.08 2.80 1.30
CA ILE A 8 -0.16 2.70 -0.16
C ILE A 8 -1.44 3.42 -0.56
N ALA A 9 -1.31 4.57 -1.24
CA ALA A 9 -2.48 5.36 -1.65
C ALA A 9 -3.40 4.60 -2.63
N GLY A 10 -2.83 3.67 -3.41
CA GLY A 10 -3.54 3.00 -4.49
C GLY A 10 -3.85 3.96 -5.65
N ASP A 11 -4.92 3.64 -6.37
CA ASP A 11 -5.35 4.34 -7.57
C ASP A 11 -6.62 5.17 -7.36
N ASP A 12 -6.91 6.05 -8.33
CA ASP A 12 -8.10 6.89 -8.40
C ASP A 12 -8.44 7.58 -7.06
N ILE A 13 -9.62 7.29 -6.51
CA ILE A 13 -10.14 7.89 -5.28
C ILE A 13 -9.24 7.60 -4.07
N GLY A 14 -8.43 6.53 -4.12
CA GLY A 14 -7.45 6.18 -3.09
C GLY A 14 -6.51 7.34 -2.73
N ARG A 15 -6.09 8.12 -3.73
CA ARG A 15 -5.23 9.30 -3.56
C ARG A 15 -5.85 10.39 -2.70
N GLU A 16 -7.17 10.49 -2.71
CA GLU A 16 -7.91 11.46 -1.92
C GLU A 16 -8.29 10.91 -0.56
N VAL A 17 -8.75 9.65 -0.48
CA VAL A 17 -9.32 9.07 0.74
C VAL A 17 -8.28 8.48 1.69
N VAL A 18 -7.19 7.89 1.19
CA VAL A 18 -6.16 7.29 2.04
C VAL A 18 -5.51 8.34 2.96
N PRO A 19 -5.16 9.56 2.49
CA PRO A 19 -4.70 10.62 3.38
C PRO A 19 -5.70 11.02 4.47
N LEU A 20 -7.02 10.91 4.21
CA LEU A 20 -8.05 11.14 5.23
C LEU A 20 -8.06 10.02 6.27
N ALA A 21 -7.96 8.77 5.81
CA ALA A 21 -7.90 7.59 6.67
C ALA A 21 -6.68 7.63 7.59
N VAL A 22 -5.51 8.03 7.07
CA VAL A 22 -4.30 8.25 7.88
C VAL A 22 -4.53 9.32 8.96
N ARG A 23 -5.21 10.42 8.64
CA ARG A 23 -5.56 11.45 9.65
C ARG A 23 -6.48 10.91 10.72
N GLY A 24 -7.50 10.14 10.35
CA GLY A 24 -8.38 9.46 11.30
C GLY A 24 -7.63 8.49 12.21
N LEU A 25 -6.72 7.69 11.62
CA LEU A 25 -5.90 6.73 12.35
C LEU A 25 -4.96 7.42 13.35
N ARG A 26 -4.33 8.53 12.97
CA ARG A 26 -3.49 9.33 13.88
C ARG A 26 -4.24 9.91 15.07
N ALA A 27 -5.55 10.13 14.96
CA ALA A 27 -6.35 10.62 16.09
C ALA A 27 -6.52 9.56 17.20
N VAL A 28 -6.52 8.26 16.84
CA VAL A 28 -6.67 7.15 17.78
C VAL A 28 -5.36 6.44 18.09
N LEU A 29 -4.36 6.60 17.22
CA LEU A 29 -3.04 6.01 17.34
C LEU A 29 -1.95 7.05 16.97
N PRO A 30 -1.71 8.04 17.85
CA PRO A 30 -0.84 9.18 17.54
C PRO A 30 0.64 8.81 17.35
N ASP A 31 1.09 7.72 17.99
CA ASP A 31 2.48 7.27 17.92
C ASP A 31 2.76 6.33 16.73
N ALA A 32 1.78 6.13 15.83
CA ALA A 32 2.01 5.36 14.61
C ALA A 32 2.85 6.16 13.61
N ARG A 33 3.99 5.58 13.23
CA ARG A 33 4.86 6.12 12.18
C ARG A 33 4.37 5.60 10.83
N THR A 34 3.97 6.51 9.95
CA THR A 34 3.55 6.15 8.59
C THR A 34 4.74 6.16 7.64
N ILE A 35 4.81 5.16 6.76
CA ILE A 35 5.82 5.06 5.71
C ILE A 35 5.08 4.98 4.37
N ASP A 36 5.23 5.99 3.53
CA ASP A 36 4.57 6.00 2.22
C ASP A 36 5.28 5.06 1.25
N ALA A 37 4.51 4.28 0.49
CA ALA A 37 5.01 3.40 -0.54
C ALA A 37 4.09 3.40 -1.76
N GLU A 38 4.64 3.03 -2.92
CA GLU A 38 3.88 2.93 -4.17
C GLU A 38 3.51 1.46 -4.47
N ALA A 39 2.26 1.27 -4.85
CA ALA A 39 1.74 0.08 -5.52
C ALA A 39 0.40 0.43 -6.19
N GLY A 40 -0.06 -0.42 -7.11
CA GLY A 40 -1.31 -0.24 -7.86
C GLY A 40 -1.08 -0.14 -9.37
N TYR A 41 -2.15 0.16 -10.10
CA TYR A 41 -2.15 0.27 -11.55
C TYR A 41 -1.21 1.37 -12.04
N ASP A 42 -1.26 2.57 -11.46
CA ASP A 42 -0.44 3.69 -11.94
C ASP A 42 1.05 3.44 -11.70
N HIS A 43 1.40 2.59 -10.73
CA HIS A 43 2.76 2.09 -10.56
C HIS A 43 3.09 1.06 -11.65
N ALA A 44 2.24 0.05 -11.86
CA ALA A 44 2.40 -0.94 -12.94
C ALA A 44 2.53 -0.32 -14.33
N TRP A 45 1.77 0.73 -14.61
CA TRP A 45 1.85 1.44 -15.89
C TRP A 45 3.24 2.03 -16.15
N ARG A 46 3.94 2.46 -15.08
CA ARG A 46 5.28 3.06 -15.18
C ARG A 46 6.40 2.02 -15.16
N THR A 47 6.25 0.95 -14.37
CA THR A 47 7.36 0.01 -14.08
C THR A 47 7.17 -1.38 -14.68
N GLY A 48 5.95 -1.73 -15.08
CA GLY A 48 5.58 -3.09 -15.50
C GLY A 48 5.23 -4.02 -14.33
N GLN A 49 5.33 -3.56 -13.08
CA GLN A 49 4.99 -4.31 -11.88
C GLN A 49 4.02 -3.52 -11.00
N SER A 50 2.98 -4.16 -10.47
CA SER A 50 2.00 -3.49 -9.58
C SER A 50 2.56 -3.16 -8.20
N ILE A 51 3.60 -3.87 -7.77
CA ILE A 51 4.32 -3.66 -6.53
C ILE A 51 5.73 -4.20 -6.70
N GLU A 52 6.71 -3.44 -6.24
CA GLU A 52 8.12 -3.81 -6.31
C GLU A 52 8.54 -4.57 -5.04
N GLN A 53 9.59 -5.39 -5.18
CA GLN A 53 10.14 -6.19 -4.09
C GLN A 53 10.48 -5.35 -2.83
N PRO A 54 11.08 -4.14 -2.92
CA PRO A 54 11.34 -3.32 -1.74
C PRO A 54 10.07 -2.90 -0.98
N THR A 55 8.95 -2.68 -1.68
CA THR A 55 7.67 -2.36 -1.04
C THR A 55 7.12 -3.60 -0.30
N LEU A 56 7.23 -4.80 -0.89
CA LEU A 56 6.84 -6.04 -0.22
C LEU A 56 7.67 -6.28 1.05
N GLU A 57 8.98 -6.03 1.00
CA GLU A 57 9.88 -6.16 2.15
C GLU A 57 9.54 -5.15 3.25
N LEU A 58 9.26 -3.91 2.87
CA LEU A 58 8.85 -2.86 3.80
C LEU A 58 7.56 -3.25 4.54
N VAL A 59 6.56 -3.77 3.82
CA VAL A 59 5.29 -4.20 4.43
C VAL A 59 5.52 -5.40 5.36
N GLN A 60 6.35 -6.37 4.97
CA GLN A 60 6.70 -7.51 5.82
C GLN A 60 7.43 -7.10 7.11
N GLN A 61 8.33 -6.11 7.03
CA GLN A 61 9.04 -5.58 8.20
C GLN A 61 8.09 -4.84 9.15
N ALA A 62 7.23 -3.97 8.61
CA ALA A 62 6.25 -3.21 9.38
C ALA A 62 5.13 -4.09 9.95
N ARG A 63 4.83 -5.22 9.29
CA ARG A 63 3.70 -6.13 9.55
C ARG A 63 2.33 -5.44 9.55
N SER A 64 2.22 -4.27 8.93
CA SER A 64 0.96 -3.56 8.79
C SER A 64 0.96 -2.67 7.55
N VAL A 65 -0.18 -2.63 6.86
CA VAL A 65 -0.38 -1.83 5.65
C VAL A 65 -1.79 -1.26 5.61
N LEU A 66 -1.91 0.00 5.21
CA LEU A 66 -3.15 0.63 4.78
C LEU A 66 -3.04 0.84 3.27
N MET A 67 -3.88 0.14 2.52
CA MET A 67 -3.86 0.16 1.06
C MET A 67 -5.17 0.69 0.51
N GLY A 68 -5.09 1.68 -0.39
CA GLY A 68 -6.21 2.17 -1.17
C GLY A 68 -6.65 1.19 -2.26
N PRO A 69 -7.76 1.48 -2.96
CA PRO A 69 -8.25 0.65 -4.05
C PRO A 69 -7.25 0.58 -5.21
N GLU A 70 -7.32 -0.50 -5.98
CA GLU A 70 -6.58 -0.68 -7.22
C GLU A 70 -7.53 -0.63 -8.40
N ARG A 71 -7.06 -0.14 -9.56
CA ARG A 71 -7.76 -0.38 -10.83
C ARG A 71 -7.56 -1.82 -11.31
N GLU A 72 -8.38 -2.22 -12.27
CA GLU A 72 -8.18 -3.48 -12.99
C GLU A 72 -6.86 -3.46 -13.78
N PHE A 73 -6.07 -4.51 -13.62
CA PHE A 73 -4.78 -4.66 -14.28
C PHE A 73 -4.92 -5.33 -15.66
N PRO A 74 -4.06 -4.99 -16.64
CA PRO A 74 -3.95 -5.74 -17.88
C PRO A 74 -3.58 -7.21 -17.64
N GLU A 75 -3.90 -8.07 -18.61
CA GLU A 75 -3.52 -9.49 -18.57
C GLU A 75 -2.00 -9.64 -18.40
N GLY A 76 -1.59 -10.56 -17.52
CA GLY A 76 -0.19 -10.83 -17.22
C GLY A 76 0.41 -9.97 -16.08
N VAL A 77 -0.31 -8.98 -15.56
CA VAL A 77 0.10 -8.21 -14.38
C VAL A 77 -0.72 -8.65 -13.17
N ALA A 78 -0.05 -9.24 -12.17
CA ALA A 78 -0.69 -9.59 -10.91
C ALA A 78 -1.02 -8.34 -10.10
N SER A 79 -2.17 -8.28 -9.42
CA SER A 79 -2.50 -7.15 -8.54
C SER A 79 -1.56 -7.07 -7.33
N ALA A 80 -1.35 -5.87 -6.79
CA ALA A 80 -0.51 -5.72 -5.62
C ALA A 80 -1.16 -6.34 -4.38
N LEU A 81 -2.49 -6.26 -4.24
CA LEU A 81 -3.21 -6.90 -3.13
C LEU A 81 -2.99 -8.42 -3.09
N LEU A 82 -3.03 -9.09 -4.25
CA LEU A 82 -2.79 -10.54 -4.32
C LEU A 82 -1.35 -10.88 -3.96
N GLN A 83 -0.39 -10.10 -4.45
CA GLN A 83 1.03 -10.28 -4.13
C GLN A 83 1.31 -10.06 -2.64
N LEU A 84 0.73 -9.01 -2.04
CA LEU A 84 0.77 -8.76 -0.61
C LEU A 84 0.17 -9.93 0.18
N THR A 85 -1.03 -10.40 -0.20
CA THR A 85 -1.68 -11.53 0.50
C THR A 85 -0.76 -12.76 0.53
N ARG A 86 -0.18 -13.12 -0.61
CA ARG A 86 0.75 -14.26 -0.70
C ARG A 86 2.05 -14.07 0.07
N ALA A 87 2.50 -12.84 0.30
CA ALA A 87 3.69 -12.57 1.08
C ALA A 87 3.46 -12.74 2.60
N PHE A 88 2.20 -12.86 3.04
CA PHE A 88 1.80 -13.02 4.43
C PHE A 88 1.15 -14.38 4.76
N ASP A 89 0.87 -15.19 3.74
CA ASP A 89 0.50 -16.60 3.89
C ASP A 89 1.72 -17.45 4.28
#